data_AF-A0A413VKD6-F1
#
_entry.id   AF-A0A413VKD6-F1
#
_cell.length_a   1.000
_cell.length_b   1.000
_cell.length_c   1.000
_cell.angle_alpha   90.00
_cell.angle_beta   90.00
_cell.angle_gamma   90.00
#
_symmetry.space_group_name_H-M   'P 1'
#
loop_
_entity.id
_entity.type
_entity.pdbx_description
1 polymer ?
#
loop_
_entity_poly.entity_id
_entity_poly.type
_entity_poly.pdbx_seq_one_letter_code
_entity_poly.pdbx_strand_id
1 'polypeptide(L)'
;MGNFDYKNICLQIKTRENFTDPRFVEFMKDWNFTEKEYDIFLDTVWDSMSNKYSKKIVDFFISYKDGILLPDRCGPYEPLGYNFNKNNISIPIRWLSAPAGALLLKKRYNYNAEIENEYFSIIFSDGKIDIPQRVLPEYLGKITFWFSKQRKIDMVFLEQLLRDLCAYLDADNGIIFDQETDGILLDIFQW
;
A
#
# COMPACT_ATOMS: atom_id res chain seq x y z
N MET A 1 -11.65 16.11 -2.00
CA MET A 1 -12.95 15.54 -1.60
C MET A 1 -13.09 14.16 -2.24
N GLY A 2 -12.86 13.09 -1.51
CA GLY A 2 -13.01 11.72 -2.00
C GLY A 2 -12.78 10.74 -0.85
N ASN A 3 -13.76 9.85 -0.61
CA ASN A 3 -13.78 8.78 0.40
C ASN A 3 -14.12 9.12 1.87
N PHE A 4 -14.32 10.39 2.25
CA PHE A 4 -14.66 10.77 3.64
C PHE A 4 -16.16 10.71 4.01
N ASP A 5 -17.06 10.36 3.07
CA ASP A 5 -18.52 10.51 3.28
C ASP A 5 -19.30 9.21 3.55
N TYR A 6 -18.68 8.04 3.72
CA TYR A 6 -19.47 6.80 3.80
C TYR A 6 -19.02 5.79 4.86
N LYS A 7 -20.03 5.26 5.54
CA LYS A 7 -19.98 4.16 6.49
C LYS A 7 -19.38 2.93 5.80
N ASN A 8 -18.16 2.57 6.16
CA ASN A 8 -17.49 1.36 5.66
C ASN A 8 -17.18 0.40 6.81
N ILE A 9 -17.04 -0.88 6.47
CA ILE A 9 -16.25 -1.82 7.27
C ILE A 9 -14.88 -1.89 6.62
N CYS A 10 -13.86 -1.66 7.43
CA CYS A 10 -12.48 -1.62 7.00
C CYS A 10 -11.75 -2.87 7.44
N LEU A 11 -10.88 -3.37 6.57
CA LEU A 11 -9.90 -4.40 6.90
C LEU A 11 -8.53 -3.75 6.80
N GLN A 12 -7.73 -3.83 7.86
CA GLN A 12 -6.39 -3.27 7.88
C GLN A 12 -5.37 -4.30 8.31
N ILE A 13 -4.24 -4.29 7.62
CA ILE A 13 -3.06 -5.11 7.92
C ILE A 13 -1.85 -4.19 7.96
N LYS A 14 -0.95 -4.46 8.89
CA LYS A 14 0.36 -3.82 8.94
C LYS A 14 1.45 -4.87 8.88
N THR A 15 2.52 -4.54 8.18
CA THR A 15 3.71 -5.39 8.06
C THR A 15 4.96 -4.58 8.36
N ARG A 16 5.96 -5.22 8.97
CA ARG A 16 7.28 -4.62 9.23
C ARG A 16 8.12 -4.47 7.96
N GLU A 17 7.67 -5.05 6.86
CA GLU A 17 8.43 -5.13 5.61
C GLU A 17 8.51 -3.78 4.89
N ASN A 18 9.70 -3.44 4.40
CA ASN A 18 9.93 -2.23 3.60
C ASN A 18 9.60 -2.49 2.13
N PHE A 19 8.67 -1.71 1.57
CA PHE A 19 8.27 -1.82 0.17
C PHE A 19 9.15 -1.02 -0.79
N THR A 20 10.02 -0.16 -0.27
CA THR A 20 10.93 0.67 -1.07
C THR A 20 11.90 -0.19 -1.88
N ASP A 21 12.20 0.22 -3.11
CA ASP A 21 13.24 -0.40 -3.92
C ASP A 21 14.59 -0.37 -3.16
N PRO A 22 15.32 -1.49 -3.04
CA PRO A 22 16.57 -1.54 -2.28
C PRO A 22 17.64 -0.53 -2.75
N ARG A 23 17.61 -0.12 -4.03
CA ARG A 23 18.53 0.89 -4.55
C ARG A 23 18.27 2.27 -3.95
N PHE A 24 17.01 2.61 -3.69
CA PHE A 24 16.66 3.83 -2.95
C PHE A 24 17.09 3.75 -1.49
N VAL A 25 16.87 2.60 -0.85
CA VAL A 25 17.32 2.37 0.54
C VAL A 25 18.83 2.60 0.66
N GLU A 26 19.61 2.08 -0.28
CA GLU A 26 21.07 2.29 -0.29
C GLU A 26 21.45 3.73 -0.63
N PHE A 27 20.82 4.32 -1.66
CA PHE A 27 21.07 5.72 -2.05
C PHE A 27 20.81 6.70 -0.89
N MET A 28 19.79 6.45 -0.10
CA MET A 28 19.36 7.31 1.01
C MET A 28 20.10 7.06 2.33
N LYS A 29 20.99 6.06 2.40
CA LYS A 29 21.58 5.59 3.66
C LYS A 29 22.27 6.69 4.47
N ASP A 30 23.00 7.58 3.78
CA ASP A 30 23.80 8.63 4.41
C ASP A 30 23.17 10.02 4.30
N TRP A 31 22.03 10.17 3.59
CA TRP A 31 21.34 11.44 3.36
C TRP A 31 22.26 12.59 2.88
N ASN A 32 23.33 12.27 2.16
CA ASN A 32 24.34 13.21 1.69
C ASN A 32 24.42 13.19 0.17
N PHE A 33 23.43 13.80 -0.47
CA PHE A 33 23.35 13.95 -1.92
C PHE A 33 22.65 15.26 -2.28
N THR A 34 22.98 15.78 -3.45
CA THR A 34 22.36 16.95 -4.05
C THR A 34 21.11 16.59 -4.84
N GLU A 35 20.27 17.58 -5.14
CA GLU A 35 19.10 17.41 -6.02
C GLU A 35 19.50 16.84 -7.39
N LYS A 36 20.62 17.31 -7.94
CA LYS A 36 21.15 16.81 -9.22
C LYS A 36 21.58 15.34 -9.16
N GLU A 37 22.22 14.91 -8.08
CA GLU A 37 22.60 13.50 -7.90
C GLU A 37 21.36 12.62 -7.74
N TYR A 38 20.34 13.12 -7.05
CA TYR A 38 19.04 12.46 -6.96
C TYR A 38 18.36 12.33 -8.32
N ASP A 39 18.30 13.38 -9.13
CA ASP A 39 17.70 13.33 -10.47
C ASP A 39 18.40 12.30 -11.37
N ILE A 40 19.74 12.31 -11.38
CA ILE A 40 20.54 11.33 -12.14
C ILE A 40 20.23 9.91 -11.65
N PHE A 41 20.19 9.69 -10.33
CA PHE A 41 19.84 8.41 -9.76
C PHE A 41 18.42 7.99 -10.18
N LEU A 42 17.44 8.87 -10.03
CA LEU A 42 16.05 8.63 -10.37
C LEU A 42 15.89 8.20 -11.83
N ASP A 43 16.54 8.91 -12.76
CA ASP A 43 16.54 8.57 -14.19
C ASP A 43 17.06 7.15 -14.46
N THR A 44 18.03 6.65 -13.67
CA THR A 44 18.56 5.29 -13.84
C THR A 44 17.64 4.19 -13.32
N VAL A 45 16.81 4.50 -12.31
CA VAL A 45 16.00 3.49 -11.62
C VAL A 45 14.50 3.58 -11.93
N TRP A 46 14.02 4.72 -12.41
CA TRP A 46 12.59 5.04 -12.52
C TRP A 46 11.77 3.93 -13.20
N ASP A 47 12.19 3.46 -14.39
CA ASP A 47 11.43 2.45 -15.14
C ASP A 47 11.62 1.01 -14.64
N SER A 48 12.56 0.79 -13.71
CA SER A 48 12.88 -0.54 -13.20
C SER A 48 12.64 -0.69 -11.70
N MET A 49 12.07 0.32 -11.04
CA MET A 49 11.77 0.29 -9.62
C MET A 49 10.92 -0.93 -9.25
N SER A 50 11.40 -1.72 -8.28
CA SER A 50 10.74 -2.93 -7.85
C SER A 50 11.17 -3.39 -6.48
N ASN A 51 10.21 -3.90 -5.73
CA ASN A 51 10.42 -4.61 -4.48
C ASN A 51 9.66 -5.95 -4.48
N LYS A 52 10.23 -6.97 -3.81
CA LYS A 52 9.66 -8.33 -3.74
C LYS A 52 8.33 -8.36 -2.97
N TYR A 53 8.16 -7.54 -1.93
CA TYR A 53 6.93 -7.42 -1.16
C TYR A 53 5.85 -6.69 -1.96
N SER A 54 6.21 -5.62 -2.68
CA SER A 54 5.29 -4.93 -3.59
C SER A 54 4.73 -5.90 -4.65
N LYS A 55 5.59 -6.74 -5.25
CA LYS A 55 5.18 -7.84 -6.14
C LYS A 55 4.23 -8.80 -5.45
N LYS A 56 4.64 -9.34 -4.30
CA LYS A 56 3.87 -10.29 -3.51
C LYS A 56 2.46 -9.79 -3.19
N ILE A 57 2.34 -8.52 -2.77
CA ILE A 57 1.04 -7.89 -2.49
C ILE A 57 0.19 -7.81 -3.76
N VAL A 58 0.72 -7.30 -4.86
CA VAL A 58 -0.05 -7.20 -6.12
C VAL A 58 -0.48 -8.59 -6.62
N ASP A 59 0.38 -9.59 -6.50
CA ASP A 59 0.07 -10.98 -6.86
C ASP A 59 -1.05 -11.57 -6.00
N PHE A 60 -1.11 -11.22 -4.72
CA PHE A 60 -2.24 -11.62 -3.85
C PHE A 60 -3.57 -11.08 -4.40
N PHE A 61 -3.64 -9.80 -4.74
CA PHE A 61 -4.87 -9.21 -5.30
C PHE A 61 -5.29 -9.88 -6.62
N ILE A 62 -4.33 -10.31 -7.44
CA ILE A 62 -4.60 -10.98 -8.73
C ILE A 62 -5.10 -12.41 -8.54
N SER A 63 -4.47 -13.16 -7.63
CA SER A 63 -4.62 -14.61 -7.54
C SER A 63 -5.61 -15.07 -6.47
N TYR A 64 -5.93 -14.22 -5.49
CA TYR A 64 -6.79 -14.60 -4.37
C TYR A 64 -8.17 -15.05 -4.85
N LYS A 65 -8.53 -16.30 -4.51
CA LYS A 65 -9.80 -16.99 -4.82
C LYS A 65 -10.30 -16.70 -6.24
N ASP A 66 -9.54 -17.18 -7.22
CA ASP A 66 -9.84 -17.06 -8.65
C ASP A 66 -10.02 -15.60 -9.13
N GLY A 67 -9.30 -14.67 -8.49
CA GLY A 67 -9.31 -13.25 -8.86
C GLY A 67 -10.54 -12.50 -8.36
N ILE A 68 -11.19 -12.96 -7.28
CA ILE A 68 -12.31 -12.21 -6.67
C ILE A 68 -11.88 -10.79 -6.27
N LEU A 69 -10.61 -10.62 -5.88
CA LEU A 69 -10.02 -9.31 -5.56
C LEU A 69 -9.41 -8.58 -6.75
N LEU A 70 -9.40 -9.15 -7.96
CA LEU A 70 -8.76 -8.50 -9.11
C LEU A 70 -9.29 -7.06 -9.30
N PRO A 71 -8.44 -6.03 -9.20
CA PRO A 71 -8.88 -4.63 -9.34
C PRO A 71 -9.31 -4.33 -10.78
N ASP A 72 -10.21 -3.36 -10.92
CA ASP A 72 -10.56 -2.76 -12.22
C ASP A 72 -9.66 -1.55 -12.52
N ARG A 73 -9.34 -0.77 -11.49
CA ARG A 73 -8.59 0.49 -11.59
C ARG A 73 -7.47 0.55 -10.57
N CYS A 74 -6.41 1.27 -10.91
CA CYS A 74 -5.29 1.55 -10.01
C CYS A 74 -4.73 2.97 -10.20
N GLY A 75 -3.91 3.41 -9.25
CA GLY A 75 -3.18 4.67 -9.32
C GLY A 75 -2.46 4.98 -8.00
N PRO A 76 -1.54 5.96 -8.00
CA PRO A 76 -0.87 6.41 -6.78
C PRO A 76 -1.70 7.43 -5.96
N TYR A 77 -2.75 8.02 -6.55
CA TYR A 77 -3.66 8.97 -5.89
C TYR A 77 -5.01 9.04 -6.61
N GLU A 78 -6.03 9.58 -5.94
CA GLU A 78 -7.36 9.82 -6.51
C GLU A 78 -7.40 11.11 -7.35
N PRO A 79 -8.22 11.15 -8.42
CA PRO A 79 -9.06 10.07 -8.96
C PRO A 79 -8.26 9.04 -9.76
N LEU A 80 -8.61 7.74 -9.64
CA LEU A 80 -7.87 6.68 -10.35
C LEU A 80 -8.05 6.75 -11.88
N GLY A 81 -6.99 7.12 -12.59
CA GLY A 81 -6.94 7.27 -14.04
C GLY A 81 -6.66 5.98 -14.83
N TYR A 82 -6.08 4.95 -14.22
CA TYR A 82 -5.54 3.78 -14.94
C TYR A 82 -6.40 2.53 -14.78
N ASN A 83 -6.55 1.76 -15.87
CA ASN A 83 -7.07 0.40 -15.80
C ASN A 83 -6.00 -0.53 -15.25
N PHE A 84 -6.40 -1.43 -14.36
CA PHE A 84 -5.48 -2.44 -13.85
C PHE A 84 -5.27 -3.53 -14.90
N ASN A 85 -4.02 -3.83 -15.24
CA ASN A 85 -3.65 -4.88 -16.19
C ASN A 85 -2.87 -5.99 -15.47
N LYS A 86 -3.54 -7.11 -15.19
CA LYS A 86 -2.91 -8.26 -14.51
C LYS A 86 -1.73 -8.87 -15.28
N ASN A 87 -1.64 -8.65 -16.60
CA ASN A 87 -0.54 -9.16 -17.41
C ASN A 87 0.67 -8.21 -17.42
N ASN A 88 0.52 -6.98 -16.91
CA ASN A 88 1.62 -6.03 -16.75
C ASN A 88 1.46 -5.24 -15.45
N ILE A 89 2.10 -5.75 -14.40
CA ILE A 89 2.08 -5.18 -13.05
C ILE A 89 3.27 -4.26 -12.74
N SER A 90 4.13 -3.97 -13.73
CA SER A 90 5.34 -3.15 -13.55
C SER A 90 5.04 -1.77 -12.97
N ILE A 91 4.01 -1.09 -13.48
CA ILE A 91 3.63 0.26 -13.05
C ILE A 91 3.09 0.27 -11.60
N PRO A 92 2.12 -0.58 -11.20
CA PRO A 92 1.69 -0.69 -9.80
C PRO A 92 2.83 -1.01 -8.84
N ILE A 93 3.71 -1.95 -9.20
CA ILE A 93 4.89 -2.29 -8.40
C ILE A 93 5.79 -1.07 -8.24
N ARG A 94 6.04 -0.32 -9.31
CA ARG A 94 6.86 0.89 -9.28
C ARG A 94 6.30 1.94 -8.32
N TRP A 95 5.02 2.27 -8.43
CA TRP A 95 4.40 3.28 -7.55
C TRP A 95 4.53 2.90 -6.07
N LEU A 96 4.30 1.63 -5.76
CA LEU A 96 4.43 1.14 -4.39
C LEU A 96 5.89 1.06 -3.92
N SER A 97 6.83 0.80 -4.84
CA SER A 97 8.26 0.67 -4.52
C SER A 97 9.01 2.00 -4.46
N ALA A 98 8.36 3.11 -4.80
CA ALA A 98 8.91 4.44 -4.56
C ALA A 98 8.96 4.73 -3.04
N PRO A 99 9.94 5.52 -2.56
CA PRO A 99 9.94 6.00 -1.18
C PRO A 99 8.67 6.81 -0.89
N ALA A 100 8.06 6.62 0.29
CA ALA A 100 6.73 7.16 0.62
C ALA A 100 5.65 6.86 -0.45
N GLY A 101 5.83 5.77 -1.19
CA GLY A 101 4.96 5.36 -2.29
C GLY A 101 3.61 4.85 -1.81
N ALA A 102 2.63 4.93 -2.69
CA ALA A 102 1.30 4.38 -2.45
C ALA A 102 0.74 3.73 -3.71
N LEU A 103 -0.13 2.73 -3.50
CA LEU A 103 -0.91 2.11 -4.55
C LEU A 103 -2.37 2.02 -4.10
N LEU A 104 -3.23 2.77 -4.77
CA LEU A 104 -4.67 2.61 -4.65
C LEU A 104 -5.16 1.62 -5.70
N LEU A 105 -6.04 0.73 -5.27
CA LEU A 105 -6.71 -0.28 -6.08
C LEU A 105 -8.22 -0.14 -5.88
N LYS A 106 -8.98 -0.24 -6.97
CA LYS A 106 -10.45 -0.24 -6.91
C LYS A 106 -11.03 -1.38 -7.69
N LYS A 107 -11.97 -2.08 -7.07
CA LYS A 107 -12.88 -2.97 -7.76
C LYS A 107 -14.28 -2.38 -7.66
N ARG A 108 -14.82 -1.99 -8.81
CA ARG A 108 -16.14 -1.38 -8.94
C ARG A 108 -17.14 -2.24 -8.19
N TYR A 109 -17.95 -1.61 -7.35
CA TYR A 109 -19.02 -2.26 -6.60
C TYR A 109 -18.55 -3.26 -5.51
N ASN A 110 -17.25 -3.44 -5.27
CA ASN A 110 -16.80 -4.32 -4.18
C ASN A 110 -16.02 -3.55 -3.12
N TYR A 111 -14.86 -3.00 -3.49
CA TYR A 111 -13.94 -2.42 -2.51
C TYR A 111 -13.08 -1.31 -3.13
N ASN A 112 -12.58 -0.44 -2.24
CA ASN A 112 -11.38 0.36 -2.48
C ASN A 112 -10.28 -0.20 -1.57
N ALA A 113 -9.04 -0.18 -2.02
CA ALA A 113 -7.90 -0.54 -1.20
C ALA A 113 -6.75 0.44 -1.43
N GLU A 114 -5.94 0.64 -0.40
CA GLU A 114 -4.75 1.46 -0.41
C GLU A 114 -3.63 0.66 0.25
N ILE A 115 -2.49 0.67 -0.41
CA ILE A 115 -1.25 0.08 0.09
C ILE A 115 -0.26 1.23 0.22
N GLU A 116 0.21 1.45 1.44
CA GLU A 116 1.10 2.55 1.83
C GLU A 116 2.49 1.98 2.16
N ASN A 117 3.51 2.64 1.65
CA ASN A 117 4.91 2.45 2.01
C ASN A 117 5.35 3.60 2.93
N GLU A 118 5.50 3.32 4.23
CA GLU A 118 5.79 4.31 5.29
C GLU A 118 7.29 4.66 5.39
N TYR A 119 8.07 4.34 4.35
CA TYR A 119 9.47 4.72 4.27
C TYR A 119 9.64 6.22 4.01
N PHE A 120 10.84 6.76 4.29
CA PHE A 120 11.10 8.18 4.14
C PHE A 120 10.96 8.66 2.70
N SER A 121 10.35 9.85 2.53
CA SER A 121 10.37 10.57 1.26
C SER A 121 11.66 11.39 1.11
N ILE A 122 12.05 11.67 -0.13
CA ILE A 122 13.14 12.58 -0.46
C ILE A 122 12.52 13.96 -0.72
N ILE A 123 12.89 14.95 0.09
CA ILE A 123 12.37 16.32 0.00
C ILE A 123 13.54 17.29 -0.09
N PHE A 124 13.49 18.22 -1.03
CA PHE A 124 14.45 19.30 -1.13
C PHE A 124 13.80 20.61 -0.69
N SER A 125 14.49 21.35 0.18
CA SER A 125 14.14 22.70 0.61
C SER A 125 15.29 23.63 0.28
N ASP A 126 15.03 24.67 -0.52
CA ASP A 126 16.04 25.64 -0.98
C ASP A 126 17.30 24.97 -1.60
N GLY A 127 17.09 23.91 -2.39
CA GLY A 127 18.15 23.16 -3.07
C GLY A 127 19.00 22.25 -2.16
N LYS A 128 18.58 22.05 -0.90
CA LYS A 128 19.22 21.16 0.05
C LYS A 128 18.29 20.03 0.45
N ILE A 129 18.85 18.83 0.62
CA ILE A 129 18.12 17.67 1.13
C ILE A 129 17.62 17.97 2.56
N ASP A 130 16.33 17.77 2.79
CA ASP A 130 15.73 17.78 4.12
C ASP A 130 15.86 16.39 4.74
N ILE A 131 16.69 16.29 5.78
CA ILE A 131 17.00 15.02 6.43
C ILE A 131 15.85 14.67 7.39
N PRO A 132 15.22 13.49 7.26
CA PRO A 132 14.14 13.09 8.14
C PRO A 132 14.53 13.12 9.61
N GLN A 133 13.75 13.84 10.42
CA GLN A 133 13.94 13.92 11.87
C GLN A 133 13.18 12.83 12.64
N ARG A 134 12.20 12.20 11.99
CA ARG A 134 11.36 11.17 12.60
C ARG A 134 12.04 9.81 12.47
N VAL A 135 11.85 8.95 13.45
CA VAL A 135 12.21 7.54 13.36
C VAL A 135 11.14 6.81 12.53
N LEU A 136 11.56 5.82 11.74
CA LEU A 136 10.61 4.97 11.03
C LEU A 136 9.65 4.29 12.01
N PRO A 137 8.37 4.13 11.64
CA PRO A 137 7.43 3.35 12.44
C PRO A 137 7.86 1.87 12.49
N GLU A 138 7.34 1.13 13.48
CA GLU A 138 7.55 -0.32 13.57
C GLU A 138 7.05 -1.05 12.32
N TYR A 139 5.95 -0.58 11.75
CA TYR A 139 5.33 -1.13 10.54
C TYR A 139 5.59 -0.21 9.36
N LEU A 140 6.34 -0.70 8.37
CA LEU A 140 6.70 0.05 7.17
C LEU A 140 5.71 -0.13 6.02
N GLY A 141 4.84 -1.13 6.11
CA GLY A 141 3.80 -1.39 5.13
C GLY A 141 2.43 -1.43 5.76
N LYS A 142 1.45 -0.79 5.11
CA LYS A 142 0.06 -0.78 5.57
C LYS A 142 -0.87 -1.02 4.39
N ILE A 143 -1.81 -1.95 4.58
CA ILE A 143 -2.83 -2.27 3.58
C ILE A 143 -4.17 -2.02 4.24
N THR A 144 -4.99 -1.17 3.64
CA THR A 144 -6.36 -0.91 4.10
C THR A 144 -7.34 -1.18 2.97
N PHE A 145 -8.38 -1.97 3.25
CA PHE A 145 -9.54 -2.13 2.38
C PHE A 145 -10.73 -1.39 2.98
N TRP A 146 -11.55 -0.79 2.12
CA TRP A 146 -12.84 -0.19 2.47
C TRP A 146 -13.97 -0.91 1.74
N PHE A 147 -14.86 -1.53 2.50
CA PHE A 147 -16.08 -2.17 2.01
C PHE A 147 -17.30 -1.35 2.42
N SER A 148 -18.08 -0.88 1.43
CA SER A 148 -19.23 -0.01 1.69
C SER A 148 -20.38 -0.74 2.39
N LYS A 149 -20.86 -0.18 3.52
CA LYS A 149 -22.05 -0.67 4.24
C LYS A 149 -23.36 -0.50 3.46
N GLN A 150 -23.37 0.23 2.34
CA GLN A 150 -24.53 0.29 1.45
C GLN A 150 -24.85 -1.08 0.82
N ARG A 151 -23.96 -2.06 0.96
CA ARG A 151 -24.10 -3.42 0.49
C ARG A 151 -24.16 -4.36 1.69
N LYS A 152 -24.78 -5.53 1.50
CA LYS A 152 -24.67 -6.61 2.48
C LYS A 152 -23.21 -7.04 2.56
N ILE A 153 -22.60 -6.84 3.72
CA ILE A 153 -21.21 -7.23 3.99
C ILE A 153 -21.20 -8.66 4.49
N ASP A 154 -20.38 -9.49 3.86
CA ASP A 154 -20.11 -10.85 4.31
C ASP A 154 -18.91 -10.83 5.28
N MET A 155 -19.20 -10.80 6.58
CA MET A 155 -18.16 -10.78 7.61
C MET A 155 -17.32 -12.05 7.63
N VAL A 156 -17.86 -13.20 7.21
CA VAL A 156 -17.11 -14.46 7.13
C VAL A 156 -16.08 -14.36 6.01
N PHE A 157 -16.46 -13.77 4.86
CA PHE A 157 -15.51 -13.48 3.80
C PHE A 157 -14.42 -12.51 4.24
N LEU A 158 -14.78 -11.42 4.95
CA LEU A 158 -13.80 -10.44 5.42
C LEU A 158 -12.82 -11.03 6.45
N GLU A 159 -13.30 -11.82 7.40
CA GLU A 159 -12.42 -12.52 8.34
C GLU A 159 -11.46 -13.47 7.62
N GLN A 160 -11.97 -14.28 6.68
CA GLN A 160 -11.10 -15.19 5.93
C GLN A 160 -10.08 -14.44 5.08
N LEU A 161 -10.48 -13.34 4.44
CA LEU A 161 -9.58 -12.47 3.71
C LEU A 161 -8.47 -11.90 4.62
N LEU A 162 -8.84 -11.43 5.81
CA LEU A 162 -7.88 -10.90 6.77
C LEU A 162 -6.86 -11.96 7.18
N ARG A 163 -7.33 -13.15 7.57
CA ARG A 163 -6.46 -14.27 7.97
C ARG A 163 -5.55 -14.73 6.83
N ASP A 164 -6.10 -14.89 5.63
CA ASP A 164 -5.35 -15.34 4.45
C ASP A 164 -4.28 -14.33 4.05
N LEU A 165 -4.60 -13.03 4.07
CA LEU A 165 -3.65 -11.98 3.72
C LEU A 165 -2.57 -11.82 4.80
N CYS A 166 -2.92 -11.89 6.08
CA CYS A 166 -1.93 -11.89 7.16
C CYS A 166 -0.97 -13.08 7.06
N ALA A 167 -1.49 -14.29 6.86
CA ALA A 167 -0.66 -15.49 6.69
C ALA A 167 0.21 -15.39 5.42
N TYR A 168 -0.36 -14.88 4.32
CA TYR A 168 0.36 -14.73 3.06
C TYR A 168 1.51 -13.73 3.20
N LEU A 169 1.33 -12.63 3.92
CA LEU A 169 2.34 -11.58 4.09
C LEU A 169 3.24 -11.75 5.33
N ASP A 170 3.03 -12.79 6.13
CA ASP A 170 3.69 -12.98 7.43
C ASP A 170 3.52 -11.74 8.35
N ALA A 171 2.29 -11.20 8.35
CA ALA A 171 1.93 -10.05 9.16
C ALA A 171 1.50 -10.50 10.55
N ASP A 172 1.82 -9.69 11.55
CA ASP A 172 1.44 -9.88 12.96
C ASP A 172 0.50 -8.80 13.48
N ASN A 173 -0.10 -8.02 12.56
CA ASN A 173 -1.15 -7.06 12.86
C ASN A 173 -2.24 -7.13 11.79
N GLY A 174 -3.47 -7.35 12.22
CA GLY A 174 -4.61 -7.52 11.33
C GLY A 174 -5.92 -7.29 12.06
N ILE A 175 -6.69 -6.30 11.61
CA ILE A 175 -7.95 -5.92 12.25
C ILE A 175 -9.06 -5.69 11.22
N ILE A 176 -10.30 -5.89 11.67
CA ILE A 176 -11.51 -5.38 11.03
C ILE A 176 -12.10 -4.32 11.96
N PHE A 177 -12.42 -3.15 11.44
CA PHE A 177 -13.02 -2.08 12.23
C PHE A 177 -14.12 -1.36 11.46
N ASP A 178 -15.03 -0.75 12.21
CA ASP A 178 -16.06 0.12 11.66
C ASP A 178 -15.50 1.55 11.51
N GLN A 179 -15.47 2.08 10.28
CA GLN A 179 -14.92 3.43 10.04
C GLN A 179 -15.72 4.55 10.72
N GLU A 180 -17.00 4.35 11.00
CA GLU A 180 -17.86 5.39 11.59
C GLU A 180 -17.65 5.53 13.09
N THR A 181 -17.37 4.41 13.77
CA THR A 181 -17.24 4.38 15.23
C THR A 181 -15.81 4.18 15.72
N ASP A 182 -14.88 3.91 14.80
CA ASP A 182 -13.52 3.41 15.08
C ASP A 182 -13.51 2.14 15.96
N GLY A 183 -14.65 1.44 16.05
CA GLY A 183 -14.81 0.24 16.84
C GLY A 183 -14.16 -0.96 16.16
N ILE A 184 -13.22 -1.61 16.84
CA ILE A 184 -12.65 -2.88 16.39
C ILE A 184 -13.73 -3.96 16.48
N LEU A 185 -14.02 -4.60 15.35
CA LEU A 185 -14.98 -5.70 15.21
C LEU A 185 -14.28 -7.06 15.31
N LEU A 186 -13.03 -7.13 14.89
CA LEU A 186 -12.18 -8.31 14.98
C LEU A 186 -10.71 -7.87 15.03
N ASP A 187 -9.95 -8.44 15.96
CA ASP A 187 -8.49 -8.43 15.95
C ASP A 187 -8.04 -9.89 15.95
N ILE A 188 -7.31 -10.33 14.92
CA ILE A 188 -6.95 -11.76 14.80
C ILE A 188 -5.72 -12.15 15.63
N PHE A 189 -5.08 -11.19 16.30
CA PHE A 189 -3.91 -11.40 17.16
C PHE A 189 -4.20 -11.16 18.65
N GLN A 190 -5.33 -10.55 18.99
CA GLN A 190 -5.83 -10.46 20.36
C GLN A 190 -6.83 -11.58 20.64
N TRP A 191 -6.55 -12.37 21.69
CA TRP A 191 -7.36 -13.49 22.15
C TRP A 191 -8.30 -13.09 23.28
#